data_AF-A0A9D1K1H1-F1
#
_entry.id   AF-A0A9D1K1H1-F1
#
_cell.length_a   1.000
_cell.length_b   1.000
_cell.length_c   1.000
_cell.angle_alpha   90.00
_cell.angle_beta   90.00
_cell.angle_gamma   90.00
#
_symmetry.space_group_name_H-M   'P 1'
#
loop_
_entity.id
_entity.type
_entity.pdbx_description
1 polymer ?
#
loop_
_entity_poly.entity_id
_entity_poly.type
_entity_poly.pdbx_seq_one_letter_code
_entity_poly.pdbx_strand_id
1 'polypeptide(L)'
;MEELRKTSRLPTYLMYPRFLLDTTLNDSARLVYLLLLDRARVSMANQGWEDEKGCIFVFYPIEDLARDAHRSQTVVKKALGDLQQQGLIQRYRQGLGRAN
;
A
#
# COMPACT_ATOMS: atom_id res chain seq x y z
N MET A 1 18.67 -20.57 0.07
CA MET A 1 17.89 -20.55 1.33
C MET A 1 18.71 -19.77 2.32
N GLU A 2 18.25 -18.58 2.69
CA GLU A 2 18.98 -17.71 3.60
C GLU A 2 18.73 -18.20 5.04
N GLU A 3 19.76 -18.70 5.71
CA GLU A 3 19.64 -19.19 7.09
C GLU A 3 19.56 -18.01 8.05
N LEU A 4 18.42 -17.86 8.73
CA LEU A 4 18.23 -16.84 9.77
C LEU A 4 19.05 -17.23 11.01
N ARG A 5 20.23 -16.64 11.17
CA ARG A 5 21.08 -16.81 12.37
C ARG A 5 20.78 -15.68 13.36
N LYS A 6 21.01 -15.92 14.66
CA LYS A 6 20.80 -14.90 15.71
C LYS A 6 21.61 -13.61 15.50
N THR A 7 22.69 -13.68 14.72
CA THR A 7 23.57 -12.56 14.39
C THR A 7 23.24 -11.91 13.05
N SER A 8 22.33 -12.50 12.26
CA SER A 8 21.96 -11.97 10.95
C SER A 8 21.07 -10.74 11.09
N ARG A 9 21.36 -9.69 10.32
CA ARG A 9 20.45 -8.57 10.17
C ARG A 9 19.27 -9.04 9.30
N LEU A 10 18.06 -8.83 9.79
CA LEU A 10 16.88 -9.14 9.00
C LEU A 10 16.84 -8.23 7.77
N PRO A 11 16.58 -8.79 6.57
CA PRO A 11 16.31 -7.97 5.40
C PRO A 11 15.04 -7.15 5.64
N THR A 12 14.89 -6.05 4.90
CA THR A 12 13.68 -5.24 4.94
C THR A 12 12.45 -6.12 4.66
N TYR A 13 11.48 -6.09 5.55
CA TYR A 13 10.28 -6.92 5.48
C TYR A 13 9.03 -6.04 5.56
N LEU A 14 7.96 -6.51 4.90
CA LEU A 14 6.63 -5.92 5.02
C LEU A 14 5.85 -6.64 6.11
N MET A 15 5.11 -5.88 6.92
CA MET A 15 4.19 -6.48 7.88
C MET A 15 2.97 -7.00 7.15
N TYR A 16 2.66 -8.30 7.31
CA TYR A 16 1.47 -8.91 6.71
C TYR A 16 0.31 -8.95 7.73
N PRO A 17 -0.73 -8.11 7.59
CA PRO A 17 -1.86 -8.11 8.50
C PRO A 17 -2.63 -9.44 8.44
N ARG A 18 -2.95 -10.01 9.60
CA ARG A 18 -3.60 -11.32 9.70
C ARG A 18 -4.94 -11.38 8.96
N PHE A 19 -5.71 -10.30 8.97
CA PHE A 19 -7.01 -10.29 8.30
C PHE A 19 -6.90 -10.56 6.79
N LEU A 20 -5.78 -10.22 6.14
CA LEU A 20 -5.56 -10.51 4.72
C LEU A 20 -5.48 -12.01 4.41
N LEU A 21 -5.19 -12.85 5.41
CA LEU A 21 -5.18 -14.32 5.25
C LEU A 21 -6.58 -14.85 4.94
N ASP A 22 -7.62 -14.22 5.51
CA ASP A 22 -9.01 -14.66 5.39
C ASP A 22 -9.75 -13.96 4.23
N THR A 23 -9.06 -13.09 3.48
CA THR A 23 -9.65 -12.37 2.35
C THR A 23 -9.59 -13.15 1.04
N THR A 24 -10.60 -12.99 0.20
CA THR A 24 -10.64 -13.51 -1.19
C THR A 24 -9.83 -12.65 -2.17
N LEU A 25 -8.90 -11.82 -1.68
CA LEU A 25 -8.07 -10.95 -2.51
C LEU A 25 -7.05 -11.77 -3.29
N ASN A 26 -6.76 -11.33 -4.51
CA ASN A 26 -5.64 -11.88 -5.27
C ASN A 26 -4.29 -11.43 -4.67
N ASP A 27 -3.22 -12.15 -4.98
CA ASP A 27 -1.89 -11.87 -4.41
C ASP A 27 -1.37 -10.49 -4.77
N SER A 28 -1.74 -9.95 -5.94
CA SER A 28 -1.34 -8.60 -6.34
C SER A 28 -2.04 -7.54 -5.50
N ALA A 29 -3.31 -7.74 -5.14
CA ALA A 29 -4.06 -6.85 -4.26
C ALA A 29 -3.52 -6.90 -2.82
N ARG A 30 -3.16 -8.09 -2.33
CA ARG A 30 -2.46 -8.22 -1.05
C ARG A 30 -1.14 -7.45 -1.07
N LEU A 31 -0.29 -7.67 -2.08
CA LEU A 31 0.99 -6.95 -2.22
C LEU A 31 0.81 -5.43 -2.27
N VAL A 32 -0.13 -4.94 -3.08
CA VAL A 32 -0.44 -3.51 -3.17
C VAL A 32 -0.87 -2.97 -1.81
N TYR A 33 -1.72 -3.69 -1.07
CA TYR A 33 -2.12 -3.28 0.27
C TYR A 33 -0.95 -3.21 1.26
N LEU A 34 -0.03 -4.19 1.21
CA LEU A 34 1.16 -4.20 2.06
C LEU A 34 2.07 -3.00 1.80
N LEU A 35 2.27 -2.64 0.53
CA LEU A 35 3.06 -1.46 0.15
C LEU A 35 2.41 -0.15 0.60
N LEU A 36 1.08 -0.06 0.46
CA LEU A 36 0.32 1.09 0.97
C LEU A 36 0.45 1.21 2.49
N LEU A 37 0.37 0.08 3.22
CA LEU A 37 0.51 0.06 4.66
C LEU A 37 1.93 0.47 5.11
N ASP A 38 2.96 -0.03 4.43
CA ASP A 38 4.34 0.34 4.71
C ASP A 38 4.58 1.84 4.51
N ARG A 39 4.08 2.40 3.40
CA ARG A 39 4.12 3.85 3.18
C ARG A 39 3.27 4.63 4.17
N ALA A 40 2.10 4.12 4.55
CA ALA A 40 1.26 4.74 5.58
C ALA A 40 2.00 4.84 6.90
N ARG A 41 2.76 3.82 7.31
CA ARG A 41 3.56 3.86 8.56
C ARG A 41 4.63 4.94 8.52
N VAL A 42 5.31 5.11 7.39
CA VAL A 42 6.24 6.23 7.20
C VAL A 42 5.48 7.56 7.27
N SER A 43 4.30 7.63 6.65
CA SER A 43 3.44 8.82 6.68
C SER A 43 2.92 9.16 8.07
N MET A 44 2.59 8.17 8.91
CA MET A 44 2.20 8.36 10.32
C MET A 44 3.35 8.86 11.17
N ALA A 45 4.57 8.36 10.93
CA ALA A 45 5.75 8.82 11.63
C ALA A 45 6.12 10.28 11.27
N ASN A 46 5.72 10.72 10.08
CA ASN A 46 5.89 12.10 9.62
C ASN A 46 4.67 12.93 10.04
N GLN A 47 4.84 13.82 11.02
CA GLN A 47 3.77 14.68 11.53
C GLN A 47 3.11 15.50 10.40
N GLY A 48 1.79 15.40 10.21
CA GLY A 48 1.03 16.23 9.26
C GLY A 48 0.30 15.53 8.08
N TRP A 49 0.23 14.19 8.05
CA TRP A 49 -0.44 13.43 6.98
C TRP A 49 -1.79 12.79 7.39
N GLU A 50 -2.45 13.37 8.39
CA GLU A 50 -3.75 12.93 8.90
C GLU A 50 -4.84 13.93 8.47
N ASP A 51 -6.02 13.47 8.05
CA ASP A 51 -7.19 14.36 7.94
C ASP A 51 -7.69 14.79 9.32
N GLU A 52 -8.65 15.72 9.32
CA GLU A 52 -9.42 16.16 10.50
C GLU A 52 -10.14 15.00 11.23
N LYS A 53 -10.20 13.80 10.64
CA LYS A 53 -10.80 12.58 11.20
C LYS A 53 -9.74 11.55 11.65
N GLY A 54 -8.44 11.83 11.52
CA GLY A 54 -7.34 10.92 11.84
C GLY A 54 -7.06 9.84 10.78
N CYS A 55 -7.59 9.96 9.57
CA CYS A 55 -7.28 9.07 8.45
C CYS A 55 -5.94 9.45 7.83
N ILE A 56 -5.04 8.47 7.70
CA ILE A 56 -3.73 8.67 7.08
C ILE A 56 -3.89 8.68 5.57
N PHE A 57 -3.45 9.76 4.93
CA PHE A 57 -3.34 9.79 3.48
C PHE A 57 -1.97 9.29 3.02
N VAL A 58 -1.98 8.45 2.00
CA VAL A 58 -0.75 8.01 1.33
C VAL A 58 -0.75 8.54 -0.08
N PHE A 59 0.19 9.44 -0.38
CA PHE A 59 0.50 9.80 -1.75
C PHE A 59 1.42 8.76 -2.36
N TYR A 60 0.89 7.94 -3.27
CA TYR A 60 1.65 6.90 -3.97
C TYR A 60 1.26 6.88 -5.45
N PRO A 61 2.11 7.45 -6.33
CA PRO A 61 1.89 7.38 -7.77
C PRO A 61 1.72 5.93 -8.22
N ILE A 62 0.79 5.68 -9.15
CA ILE A 62 0.52 4.32 -9.67
C ILE A 62 1.79 3.70 -10.29
N GLU A 63 2.64 4.53 -10.89
CA GLU A 63 3.90 4.10 -11.51
C GLU A 63 4.89 3.58 -10.48
N ASP A 64 5.09 4.32 -9.39
CA ASP A 64 5.95 3.88 -8.30
C ASP A 64 5.39 2.63 -7.61
N LEU A 65 4.06 2.60 -7.39
CA LEU A 65 3.40 1.44 -6.81
C LEU A 65 3.53 0.19 -7.70
N ALA A 66 3.47 0.36 -9.01
CA ALA A 66 3.69 -0.70 -9.98
C ALA A 66 5.13 -1.20 -10.00
N ARG A 67 6.09 -0.28 -9.93
CA ARG A 67 7.52 -0.61 -9.81
C ARG A 67 7.78 -1.41 -8.54
N ASP A 68 7.30 -0.92 -7.40
CA ASP A 68 7.59 -1.50 -6.09
C ASP A 68 6.81 -2.83 -5.88
N ALA A 69 5.62 -2.97 -6.51
CA ALA A 69 4.89 -4.24 -6.55
C ALA A 69 5.45 -5.25 -7.58
N HIS A 70 6.37 -4.82 -8.45
CA HIS A 70 6.83 -5.58 -9.62
C HIS A 70 5.66 -6.11 -10.46
N ARG A 71 4.67 -5.25 -10.74
CA ARG A 71 3.48 -5.57 -11.54
C ARG A 71 3.21 -4.48 -12.56
N SER A 72 2.44 -4.79 -13.60
CA SER A 72 2.03 -3.76 -14.55
C SER A 72 1.06 -2.77 -13.90
N GLN A 73 1.05 -1.52 -14.37
CA GLN A 73 0.11 -0.51 -13.90
C GLN A 73 -1.35 -0.97 -14.05
N THR A 74 -1.67 -1.77 -15.07
CA THR A 74 -3.01 -2.34 -15.28
C THR A 74 -3.40 -3.29 -14.15
N VAL A 75 -2.50 -4.18 -13.75
CA VAL A 75 -2.72 -5.10 -12.62
C VAL A 75 -2.89 -4.32 -11.32
N VAL A 76 -2.05 -3.31 -11.10
CA VAL A 76 -2.13 -2.45 -9.90
C VAL A 76 -3.44 -1.67 -9.86
N LYS A 77 -3.87 -1.10 -10.98
CA LYS A 77 -5.17 -0.40 -11.08
C LYS A 77 -6.34 -1.32 -10.75
N LYS A 78 -6.29 -2.59 -11.22
CA LYS A 78 -7.28 -3.61 -10.89
C LYS A 78 -7.25 -3.96 -9.40
N ALA A 79 -6.08 -4.25 -8.86
CA ALA A 79 -5.87 -4.52 -7.44
C ALA A 79 -6.41 -3.39 -6.54
N LEU A 80 -6.12 -2.13 -6.88
CA LEU A 80 -6.67 -0.97 -6.18
C LEU A 80 -8.20 -0.90 -6.27
N GLY A 81 -8.80 -1.37 -7.36
CA GLY A 81 -10.25 -1.51 -7.50
C GLY A 81 -10.82 -2.57 -6.55
N ASP A 82 -10.22 -3.75 -6.52
CA ASP A 82 -10.61 -4.86 -5.65
C ASP A 82 -10.54 -4.45 -4.16
N LEU A 83 -9.45 -3.78 -3.76
CA LEU A 83 -9.26 -3.26 -2.39
C LEU A 83 -10.33 -2.22 -2.01
N GLN A 84 -10.71 -1.34 -2.95
CA GLN A 84 -11.74 -0.34 -2.72
C GLN A 84 -13.13 -0.97 -2.59
N GLN A 85 -13.44 -2.00 -3.39
CA GLN A 85 -14.71 -2.74 -3.30
C GLN A 85 -14.86 -3.46 -1.95
N GLN A 86 -13.75 -3.95 -1.38
CA GLN A 86 -13.71 -4.57 -0.06
C GLN A 86 -13.68 -3.55 1.09
N GLY A 87 -13.71 -2.25 0.80
CA GLY A 87 -13.68 -1.19 1.82
C GLY A 87 -12.34 -1.03 2.54
N LEU A 88 -11.26 -1.63 2.01
CA LEU A 88 -9.94 -1.61 2.64
C LEU A 88 -9.17 -0.31 2.37
N ILE A 89 -9.50 0.37 1.27
CA ILE A 89 -8.90 1.65 0.90
C ILE A 89 -9.96 2.60 0.33
N GLN A 90 -9.71 3.90 0.46
CA GLN A 90 -10.41 4.93 -0.30
C GLN A 90 -9.44 5.62 -1.24
N ARG A 91 -9.91 5.89 -2.47
CA ARG A 91 -9.09 6.55 -3.49
C ARG A 91 -9.61 7.95 -3.75
N TYR A 92 -8.75 8.92 -3.49
CA TYR A 92 -8.98 10.30 -3.92
C TYR A 92 -8.30 10.51 -5.25
N ARG A 93 -9.09 10.82 -6.28
CA ARG A 93 -8.54 11.36 -7.52
C ARG A 93 -8.43 12.87 -7.31
N GLN A 94 -7.22 13.41 -7.32
CA GLN A 94 -7.10 14.85 -7.58
C GLN A 94 -7.69 15.09 -8.97
N GLY A 95 -8.84 15.77 -9.03
CA GLY A 95 -9.47 16.11 -10.29
C GLY A 95 -8.50 16.92 -11.15
N LEU A 96 -8.51 16.68 -12.46
CA LEU A 96 -7.97 17.60 -13.46
C LEU A 96 -8.75 18.91 -13.35
N GLY A 97 -8.27 19.86 -12.55
CA GLY A 97 -9.09 21.05 -12.24
C GLY A 97 -8.47 22.09 -11.31
N ARG A 98 -7.14 22.25 -11.27
CA ARG A 98 -6.56 23.54 -10.91
C ARG A 98 -5.86 24.09 -12.15
N ALA A 99 -6.49 25.08 -12.78
CA ALA A 99 -5.76 26.01 -13.62
C ALA A 99 -4.63 26.62 -12.79
N ASN A 100 -3.44 26.73 -13.40
CA ASN A 100 -2.40 27.64 -12.92
C ASN A 100 -2.86 29.09 -13.05
#